data_AF-D4E9U3-F1
#
_entry.id   AF-D4E9U3-F1
#
_cell.length_a   1.000
_cell.length_b   1.000
_cell.length_c   1.000
_cell.angle_alpha   90.00
_cell.angle_beta   90.00
_cell.angle_gamma   90.00
#
_symmetry.space_group_name_H-M   'P 1'
#
loop_
_entity.id
_entity.type
_entity.pdbx_description
1 polymer ?
#
loop_
_entity_poly.entity_id
_entity_poly.type
_entity_poly.pdbx_seq_one_letter_code
_entity_poly.pdbx_strand_id
1 'polypeptide(L)'
;GIIAMLASSQLYADCILRGETVTGTVSALAMTVQRDAPVGSVLGEQALNTLAYKVAYCAEPANIYRLITYAGGVPEGNNVYRTNLAGVGVRVLSGSISFSNPPHKVFITGPGLYTSPDATVQFVKTGPITAGTITPGPLAKYYVVSTTDNSSVDITLINMGSGNTVTQLACSLNASNIQVPLGDVLATEFTGVGKTLKPKVFNVGLACDANAKINVSLGGTQNSESSDSSILQLT
;
A
#
# COMPACT_ATOMS: atom_id res chain seq x y z
N GLY A 1 -68.59 -14.31 13.73
CA GLY A 1 -67.31 -13.85 13.12
C GLY A 1 -66.19 -14.31 14.03
N ILE A 2 -65.25 -15.10 13.50
CA ILE A 2 -64.07 -15.55 14.25
C ILE A 2 -63.08 -14.39 14.28
N ILE A 3 -62.82 -13.83 15.46
CA ILE A 3 -61.83 -12.79 15.67
C ILE A 3 -60.46 -13.47 15.65
N ALA A 4 -59.71 -13.29 14.56
CA ALA A 4 -58.32 -13.72 14.46
C ALA A 4 -57.43 -12.73 15.23
N MET A 5 -56.92 -13.15 16.38
CA MET A 5 -55.88 -12.40 17.11
C MET A 5 -54.55 -12.59 16.39
N LEU A 6 -54.11 -11.55 15.67
CA LEU A 6 -52.74 -11.44 15.15
C LEU A 6 -51.81 -11.12 16.33
N ALA A 7 -51.13 -12.12 16.86
CA ALA A 7 -50.03 -11.93 17.79
C ALA A 7 -48.82 -11.37 17.02
N SER A 8 -48.54 -10.08 17.19
CA SER A 8 -47.31 -9.46 16.70
C SER A 8 -46.14 -9.94 17.57
N SER A 9 -45.42 -10.98 17.14
CA SER A 9 -44.14 -11.35 17.75
C SER A 9 -43.12 -10.24 17.45
N GLN A 10 -42.64 -9.55 18.49
CA GLN A 10 -41.50 -8.66 18.36
C GLN A 10 -40.27 -9.52 18.06
N LEU A 11 -39.80 -9.49 16.81
CA LEU A 11 -38.50 -10.04 16.43
C LEU A 11 -37.44 -9.07 16.96
N TYR A 12 -36.82 -9.44 18.08
CA TYR A 12 -35.65 -8.72 18.58
C TYR A 12 -34.42 -9.17 17.79
N ALA A 13 -33.63 -8.19 17.32
CA ALA A 13 -32.32 -8.48 16.74
C ALA A 13 -31.40 -9.08 17.80
N ASP A 14 -30.78 -10.20 17.48
CA ASP A 14 -29.84 -10.90 18.36
C ASP A 14 -28.59 -10.06 18.63
N CYS A 15 -28.01 -9.47 17.58
CA CYS A 15 -26.92 -8.51 17.66
C CYS A 15 -27.45 -7.07 17.67
N ILE A 16 -27.05 -6.30 18.69
CA ILE A 16 -27.46 -4.92 18.90
C ILE A 16 -26.31 -4.03 19.34
N LEU A 17 -26.28 -2.81 18.81
CA LEU A 17 -25.36 -1.77 19.28
C LEU A 17 -25.70 -1.38 20.71
N ARG A 18 -24.67 -1.32 21.55
CA ARG A 18 -24.70 -0.84 22.95
C ARG A 18 -23.94 0.49 23.04
N GLY A 19 -24.19 1.39 22.09
CA GLY A 19 -23.48 2.64 21.91
C GLY A 19 -23.58 3.14 20.47
N GLU A 20 -22.58 3.90 20.03
CA GLU A 20 -22.46 4.39 18.66
C GLU A 20 -21.38 3.62 17.89
N THR A 21 -21.58 3.48 16.58
CA THR A 21 -20.54 2.97 15.68
C THR A 21 -19.33 3.89 15.71
N VAL A 22 -18.16 3.31 15.99
CA VAL A 22 -16.91 4.06 16.07
C VAL A 22 -16.44 4.40 14.66
N THR A 23 -16.07 5.66 14.43
CA THR A 23 -15.55 6.08 13.13
C THR A 23 -14.10 6.54 13.24
N GLY A 24 -13.23 5.94 12.43
CA GLY A 24 -11.84 6.37 12.24
C GLY A 24 -11.62 6.93 10.84
N THR A 25 -10.77 7.94 10.71
CA THR A 25 -10.47 8.57 9.40
C THR A 25 -8.97 8.70 9.22
N VAL A 26 -8.45 8.22 8.09
CA VAL A 26 -7.07 8.45 7.65
C VAL A 26 -7.00 9.67 6.74
N SER A 27 -6.21 10.69 7.06
CA SER A 27 -6.21 11.96 6.32
C SER A 27 -4.89 12.72 6.49
N ALA A 28 -4.64 13.66 5.57
CA ALA A 28 -3.52 14.61 5.65
C ALA A 28 -2.12 13.96 5.70
N LEU A 29 -1.95 12.76 5.14
CA LEU A 29 -0.65 12.15 4.97
C LEU A 29 0.06 12.72 3.74
N ALA A 30 1.25 13.28 3.92
CA ALA A 30 2.15 13.66 2.84
C ALA A 30 3.23 12.57 2.66
N MET A 31 3.05 11.70 1.67
CA MET A 31 3.94 10.56 1.42
C MET A 31 4.91 10.87 0.30
N THR A 32 6.21 10.79 0.60
CA THR A 32 7.28 11.00 -0.38
C THR A 32 8.08 9.72 -0.54
N VAL A 33 8.26 9.25 -1.78
CA VAL A 33 8.86 7.95 -2.07
C VAL A 33 9.90 8.03 -3.18
N GLN A 34 11.03 7.34 -3.00
CA GLN A 34 12.07 7.25 -4.03
C GLN A 34 11.58 6.42 -5.22
N ARG A 35 12.00 6.78 -6.44
CA ARG A 35 11.61 6.04 -7.66
C ARG A 35 11.96 4.55 -7.60
N ASP A 36 13.11 4.24 -7.02
CA ASP A 36 13.71 2.90 -6.91
C ASP A 36 13.31 2.13 -5.63
N ALA A 37 12.44 2.70 -4.78
CA ALA A 37 11.93 1.99 -3.62
C ALA A 37 11.31 0.65 -4.07
N PRO A 38 11.60 -0.48 -3.38
CA PRO A 38 11.10 -1.78 -3.80
C PRO A 38 9.57 -1.87 -3.68
N VAL A 39 8.97 -2.72 -4.52
CA VAL A 39 7.56 -3.10 -4.35
C VAL A 39 7.38 -3.75 -2.98
N GLY A 40 6.34 -3.35 -2.25
CA GLY A 40 6.08 -3.74 -0.87
C GLY A 40 6.55 -2.73 0.18
N SER A 41 7.29 -1.68 -0.19
CA SER A 41 7.63 -0.59 0.74
C SER A 41 6.39 0.13 1.26
N VAL A 42 6.35 0.38 2.56
CA VAL A 42 5.34 1.25 3.19
C VAL A 42 5.70 2.71 2.89
N LEU A 43 4.76 3.44 2.28
CA LEU A 43 4.90 4.84 1.89
C LEU A 43 4.57 5.79 3.04
N GLY A 44 3.63 5.37 3.88
CA GLY A 44 3.13 6.10 5.02
C GLY A 44 2.08 5.28 5.76
N GLU A 45 1.87 5.63 7.01
CA GLU A 45 0.90 4.95 7.87
C GLU A 45 0.23 5.91 8.84
N GLN A 46 -0.99 5.57 9.24
CA GLN A 46 -1.69 6.26 10.32
C GLN A 46 -2.38 5.24 11.20
N ALA A 47 -2.06 5.29 12.50
CA ALA A 47 -2.76 4.53 13.53
C ALA A 47 -4.06 5.25 13.91
N LEU A 48 -5.14 4.47 13.97
CA LEU A 48 -6.46 4.84 14.44
C LEU A 48 -6.68 4.09 15.75
N ASN A 49 -6.34 4.75 16.85
CA ASN A 49 -6.56 4.20 18.18
C ASN A 49 -7.97 4.56 18.60
N THR A 50 -8.80 3.54 18.87
CA THR A 50 -10.17 3.78 19.30
C THR A 50 -10.47 2.98 20.56
N LEU A 51 -10.35 3.64 21.70
CA LEU A 51 -10.74 3.09 22.99
C LEU A 51 -12.25 3.34 23.20
N ALA A 52 -13.08 2.35 22.90
CA ALA A 52 -14.47 2.33 23.36
C ALA A 52 -14.81 0.97 23.96
N TYR A 53 -14.94 0.96 25.30
CA TYR A 53 -15.45 -0.17 26.05
C TYR A 53 -16.95 -0.31 25.77
N LYS A 54 -17.30 -1.34 24.98
CA LYS A 54 -18.65 -1.80 24.58
C LYS A 54 -19.28 -1.03 23.42
N VAL A 55 -19.39 -1.67 22.25
CA VAL A 55 -20.09 -1.11 21.08
C VAL A 55 -21.20 -2.02 20.58
N ALA A 56 -21.04 -3.35 20.61
CA ALA A 56 -22.11 -4.29 20.27
C ALA A 56 -22.23 -5.44 21.27
N TYR A 57 -23.44 -5.98 21.39
CA TYR A 57 -23.76 -7.19 22.14
C TYR A 57 -24.55 -8.14 21.25
N CYS A 58 -24.21 -9.43 21.23
CA CYS A 58 -25.03 -10.48 20.63
C CYS A 58 -25.41 -11.48 21.71
N ALA A 59 -26.67 -11.93 21.74
CA ALA A 59 -27.15 -12.89 22.74
C ALA A 59 -26.84 -14.36 22.34
N GLU A 60 -26.74 -14.63 21.04
CA GLU A 60 -26.38 -15.92 20.45
C GLU A 60 -25.01 -15.86 19.75
N PRO A 61 -24.45 -17.01 19.32
CA PRO A 61 -23.19 -17.05 18.57
C PRO A 61 -23.20 -16.14 17.33
N ALA A 62 -22.09 -15.46 17.07
CA ALA A 62 -21.96 -14.52 15.97
C ALA A 62 -20.65 -14.71 15.19
N ASN A 63 -20.63 -14.19 13.97
CA ASN A 63 -19.43 -14.09 13.14
C ASN A 63 -18.90 -12.66 13.14
N ILE A 64 -17.60 -12.51 13.37
CA ILE A 64 -16.87 -11.25 13.20
C ILE A 64 -16.29 -11.17 11.80
N TYR A 65 -16.38 -9.99 11.18
CA TYR A 65 -15.83 -9.70 9.86
C TYR A 65 -14.95 -8.43 9.88
N ARG A 66 -13.87 -8.48 9.12
CA ARG A 66 -12.95 -7.36 8.83
C ARG A 66 -12.88 -7.17 7.33
N LEU A 67 -13.69 -6.25 6.83
CA LEU A 67 -13.85 -6.03 5.39
C LEU A 67 -13.16 -4.75 4.96
N ILE A 68 -12.39 -4.81 3.88
CA ILE A 68 -11.96 -3.62 3.16
C ILE A 68 -12.83 -3.41 1.92
N THR A 69 -13.31 -2.20 1.71
CA THR A 69 -14.27 -1.86 0.65
C THR A 69 -13.76 -0.81 -0.32
N TYR A 70 -12.64 -0.16 0.02
CA TYR A 70 -12.10 0.96 -0.75
C TYR A 70 -11.91 0.63 -2.22
N ALA A 71 -12.40 1.50 -3.11
CA ALA A 71 -12.33 1.34 -4.56
C ALA A 71 -12.79 -0.05 -5.06
N GLY A 72 -13.79 -0.65 -4.40
CA GLY A 72 -14.32 -1.97 -4.71
C GLY A 72 -13.55 -3.14 -4.08
N GLY A 73 -12.57 -2.85 -3.22
CA GLY A 73 -11.78 -3.86 -2.52
C GLY A 73 -11.03 -4.79 -3.48
N VAL A 74 -10.47 -4.25 -4.57
CA VAL A 74 -9.73 -5.02 -5.57
C VAL A 74 -8.35 -5.39 -5.01
N PRO A 75 -8.02 -6.69 -4.83
CA PRO A 75 -6.76 -7.11 -4.24
C PRO A 75 -5.58 -6.95 -5.21
N GLU A 76 -4.44 -6.51 -4.69
CA GLU A 76 -3.14 -6.44 -5.40
C GLU A 76 -2.10 -7.41 -4.79
N GLY A 77 -2.53 -8.29 -3.87
CA GLY A 77 -1.69 -9.26 -3.18
C GLY A 77 -1.24 -8.82 -1.79
N ASN A 78 -0.85 -9.76 -0.93
CA ASN A 78 -0.37 -9.50 0.44
C ASN A 78 -1.29 -8.60 1.30
N ASN A 79 -2.61 -8.78 1.16
CA ASN A 79 -3.65 -7.95 1.79
C ASN A 79 -3.56 -6.45 1.46
N VAL A 80 -2.94 -6.11 0.33
CA VAL A 80 -2.95 -4.76 -0.24
C VAL A 80 -4.04 -4.67 -1.28
N TYR A 81 -4.75 -3.54 -1.30
CA TYR A 81 -5.89 -3.28 -2.15
C TYR A 81 -5.69 -2.00 -2.96
N ARG A 82 -6.18 -2.01 -4.19
CA ARG A 82 -5.97 -0.95 -5.16
C ARG A 82 -6.53 0.39 -4.68
N THR A 83 -5.78 1.47 -4.94
CA THR A 83 -6.28 2.85 -4.78
C THR A 83 -6.60 3.48 -6.14
N ASN A 84 -6.98 4.77 -6.15
CA ASN A 84 -7.11 5.53 -7.40
C ASN A 84 -5.76 5.90 -8.05
N LEU A 85 -4.64 5.74 -7.34
CA LEU A 85 -3.30 6.03 -7.86
C LEU A 85 -2.60 4.73 -8.28
N ALA A 86 -2.14 4.67 -9.53
CA ALA A 86 -1.39 3.51 -10.02
C ALA A 86 -0.10 3.32 -9.22
N GLY A 87 0.20 2.07 -8.87
CA GLY A 87 1.39 1.69 -8.08
C GLY A 87 1.31 2.02 -6.59
N VAL A 88 0.16 2.49 -6.10
CA VAL A 88 -0.11 2.73 -4.68
C VAL A 88 -1.32 1.90 -4.26
N GLY A 89 -1.09 0.99 -3.33
CA GLY A 89 -2.13 0.23 -2.66
C GLY A 89 -2.34 0.67 -1.22
N VAL A 90 -3.43 0.23 -0.62
CA VAL A 90 -3.77 0.45 0.79
C VAL A 90 -4.04 -0.89 1.49
N ARG A 91 -3.61 -1.03 2.74
CA ARG A 91 -4.01 -2.14 3.62
C ARG A 91 -4.43 -1.62 4.98
N VAL A 92 -5.35 -2.33 5.61
CA VAL A 92 -5.80 -2.04 6.97
C VAL A 92 -5.47 -3.23 7.85
N LEU A 93 -4.83 -2.95 8.98
CA LEU A 93 -4.32 -3.94 9.93
C LEU A 93 -4.92 -3.67 11.30
N SER A 94 -5.19 -4.72 12.07
CA SER A 94 -5.45 -4.65 13.50
C SER A 94 -4.48 -5.59 14.18
N GLY A 95 -3.40 -5.04 14.74
CA GLY A 95 -2.24 -5.82 15.15
C GLY A 95 -1.68 -6.63 13.97
N SER A 96 -1.61 -7.96 14.13
CA SER A 96 -1.17 -8.89 13.08
C SER A 96 -2.27 -9.32 12.10
N ILE A 97 -3.52 -8.88 12.29
CA ILE A 97 -4.68 -9.31 11.50
C ILE A 97 -4.97 -8.29 10.41
N SER A 98 -4.97 -8.70 9.14
CA SER A 98 -5.38 -7.83 8.04
C SER A 98 -6.89 -7.83 7.81
N PHE A 99 -7.43 -6.70 7.37
CA PHE A 99 -8.75 -6.64 6.75
C PHE A 99 -8.64 -7.17 5.32
N SER A 100 -9.70 -7.84 4.85
CA SER A 100 -9.68 -8.49 3.55
C SER A 100 -10.96 -8.33 2.75
N ASN A 101 -10.88 -8.51 1.43
CA ASN A 101 -12.02 -8.65 0.54
C ASN A 101 -11.79 -9.84 -0.42
N PRO A 102 -12.61 -10.91 -0.34
CA PRO A 102 -13.72 -11.13 0.61
C PRO A 102 -13.23 -11.19 2.07
N PRO A 103 -14.09 -10.85 3.05
CA PRO A 103 -13.68 -10.80 4.46
C PRO A 103 -13.58 -12.22 5.04
N HIS A 104 -12.52 -12.47 5.81
CA HIS A 104 -12.44 -13.70 6.61
C HIS A 104 -13.42 -13.63 7.79
N LYS A 105 -14.20 -14.70 7.99
CA LYS A 105 -15.14 -14.83 9.11
C LYS A 105 -14.47 -15.46 10.33
N VAL A 106 -14.70 -14.92 11.51
CA VAL A 106 -14.28 -15.53 12.77
C VAL A 106 -15.53 -15.86 13.58
N PHE A 107 -15.78 -17.15 13.82
CA PHE A 107 -16.92 -17.60 14.60
C PHE A 107 -16.64 -17.49 16.09
N ILE A 108 -17.59 -16.92 16.83
CA ILE A 108 -17.52 -16.75 18.29
C ILE A 108 -18.71 -17.49 18.92
N THR A 109 -18.44 -18.32 19.91
CA THR A 109 -19.43 -19.10 20.64
C THR A 109 -20.05 -18.31 21.78
N GLY A 110 -21.39 -18.39 21.91
CA GLY A 110 -22.14 -17.85 23.05
C GLY A 110 -22.34 -16.33 23.03
N PRO A 111 -23.06 -15.79 24.03
CA PRO A 111 -23.30 -14.36 24.14
C PRO A 111 -21.98 -13.60 24.36
N GLY A 112 -21.82 -12.47 23.67
CA GLY A 112 -20.55 -11.75 23.64
C GLY A 112 -20.70 -10.24 23.58
N LEU A 113 -19.74 -9.53 24.19
CA LEU A 113 -19.53 -8.11 23.99
C LEU A 113 -18.40 -7.91 22.97
N TYR A 114 -18.64 -7.03 22.01
CA TYR A 114 -17.71 -6.74 20.93
C TYR A 114 -17.31 -5.26 20.96
N THR A 115 -16.01 -5.02 20.77
CA THR A 115 -15.40 -3.69 20.83
C THR A 115 -14.73 -3.35 19.51
N SER A 116 -14.60 -2.05 19.24
CA SER A 116 -13.81 -1.55 18.11
C SER A 116 -12.35 -1.97 18.29
N PRO A 117 -11.72 -2.64 17.31
CA PRO A 117 -10.30 -2.90 17.35
C PRO A 117 -9.52 -1.64 16.98
N ASP A 118 -8.31 -1.49 17.51
CA ASP A 118 -7.35 -0.54 16.94
C ASP A 118 -7.03 -0.93 15.50
N ALA A 119 -6.82 0.07 14.65
CA ALA A 119 -6.54 -0.12 13.24
C ALA A 119 -5.36 0.73 12.77
N THR A 120 -4.46 0.16 11.99
CA THR A 120 -3.40 0.90 11.28
C THR A 120 -3.68 0.82 9.79
N VAL A 121 -3.78 1.98 9.15
CA VAL A 121 -3.86 2.09 7.70
C VAL A 121 -2.46 2.33 7.15
N GLN A 122 -2.03 1.48 6.21
CA GLN A 122 -0.74 1.61 5.54
C GLN A 122 -0.94 1.77 4.04
N PHE A 123 -0.22 2.72 3.45
CA PHE A 123 -0.08 2.86 2.01
C PHE A 123 1.18 2.14 1.56
N VAL A 124 1.07 1.33 0.51
CA VAL A 124 2.12 0.41 0.10
C VAL A 124 2.42 0.60 -1.37
N LYS A 125 3.69 0.60 -1.74
CA LYS A 125 4.12 0.59 -3.15
C LYS A 125 3.77 -0.75 -3.79
N THR A 126 2.96 -0.74 -4.83
CA THR A 126 2.58 -1.94 -5.61
C THR A 126 3.17 -1.95 -7.01
N GLY A 127 3.80 -0.85 -7.44
CA GLY A 127 4.47 -0.77 -8.75
C GLY A 127 5.05 0.62 -9.03
N PRO A 128 5.27 0.97 -10.31
CA PRO A 128 5.56 2.35 -10.73
C PRO A 128 4.44 3.29 -10.26
N ILE A 129 4.81 4.38 -9.58
CA ILE A 129 3.85 5.27 -8.92
C ILE A 129 3.45 6.42 -9.85
N THR A 130 2.15 6.67 -9.95
CA THR A 130 1.64 7.96 -10.44
C THR A 130 1.37 8.86 -9.25
N ALA A 131 2.08 9.99 -9.17
CA ALA A 131 1.90 10.97 -8.10
C ALA A 131 0.49 11.58 -8.14
N GLY A 132 -0.02 11.97 -6.97
CA GLY A 132 -1.35 12.58 -6.87
C GLY A 132 -1.96 12.48 -5.49
N THR A 133 -3.28 12.68 -5.43
CA THR A 133 -4.07 12.65 -4.19
C THR A 133 -4.97 11.42 -4.17
N ILE A 134 -5.03 10.75 -3.03
CA ILE A 134 -5.90 9.61 -2.81
C ILE A 134 -7.34 10.11 -2.57
N THR A 135 -8.30 9.53 -3.27
CA THR A 135 -9.69 9.99 -3.24
C THR A 135 -10.37 9.64 -1.92
N PRO A 136 -11.11 10.57 -1.27
CA PRO A 136 -11.87 10.25 -0.07
C PRO A 136 -12.98 9.21 -0.32
N GLY A 137 -13.34 8.45 0.71
CA GLY A 137 -14.44 7.49 0.64
C GLY A 137 -14.38 6.39 1.72
N PRO A 138 -15.38 5.48 1.75
CA PRO A 138 -15.39 4.36 2.69
C PRO A 138 -14.20 3.44 2.46
N LEU A 139 -13.38 3.21 3.50
CA LEU A 139 -12.16 2.41 3.40
C LEU A 139 -12.38 0.98 3.84
N ALA A 140 -12.83 0.78 5.08
CA ALA A 140 -12.99 -0.54 5.67
C ALA A 140 -14.06 -0.53 6.77
N LYS A 141 -14.54 -1.72 7.14
CA LYS A 141 -15.47 -1.89 8.26
C LYS A 141 -15.19 -3.14 9.07
N TYR A 142 -15.46 -3.03 10.36
CA TYR A 142 -15.45 -4.12 11.34
C TYR A 142 -16.88 -4.31 11.85
N TYR A 143 -17.42 -5.50 11.67
CA TYR A 143 -18.83 -5.76 11.96
C TYR A 143 -19.06 -7.19 12.44
N VAL A 144 -20.18 -7.38 13.15
CA VAL A 144 -20.63 -8.68 13.64
C VAL A 144 -21.97 -9.04 13.02
N VAL A 145 -22.17 -10.33 12.76
CA VAL A 145 -23.43 -10.88 12.23
C VAL A 145 -23.84 -12.07 13.07
N SER A 146 -25.04 -12.04 13.63
CA SER A 146 -25.63 -13.17 14.36
C SER A 146 -25.72 -14.39 13.45
N THR A 147 -25.46 -15.57 14.01
CA THR A 147 -25.68 -16.84 13.29
C THR A 147 -27.12 -17.35 13.39
N THR A 148 -27.94 -16.74 14.24
CA THR A 148 -29.31 -17.18 14.51
C THR A 148 -30.32 -16.44 13.64
N ASP A 149 -30.22 -15.11 13.56
CA ASP A 149 -31.21 -14.27 12.86
C ASP A 149 -30.62 -13.40 11.75
N ASN A 150 -29.30 -13.52 11.48
CA ASN A 150 -28.54 -12.71 10.53
C ASN A 150 -28.56 -11.19 10.81
N SER A 151 -28.95 -10.76 12.02
CA SER A 151 -28.81 -9.36 12.44
C SER A 151 -27.33 -8.95 12.37
N SER A 152 -27.07 -7.82 11.72
CA SER A 152 -25.72 -7.32 11.47
C SER A 152 -25.52 -5.95 12.10
N VAL A 153 -24.37 -5.76 12.73
CA VAL A 153 -24.01 -4.53 13.42
C VAL A 153 -22.61 -4.11 13.01
N ASP A 154 -22.51 -2.93 12.38
CA ASP A 154 -21.24 -2.29 12.07
C ASP A 154 -20.69 -1.62 13.35
N ILE A 155 -19.59 -2.15 13.87
CA ILE A 155 -18.94 -1.69 15.10
C ILE A 155 -17.97 -0.55 14.82
N THR A 156 -17.20 -0.69 13.73
CA THR A 156 -16.22 0.32 13.31
C THR A 156 -16.34 0.59 11.82
N LEU A 157 -16.36 1.87 11.46
CA LEU A 157 -16.22 2.35 10.09
C LEU A 157 -14.90 3.11 9.97
N ILE A 158 -14.11 2.76 8.97
CA ILE A 158 -12.86 3.43 8.65
C ILE A 158 -13.04 4.13 7.31
N ASN A 159 -12.71 5.42 7.27
CA ASN A 159 -12.83 6.27 6.10
C ASN A 159 -11.47 6.74 5.60
N MET A 160 -11.33 6.77 4.28
CA MET A 160 -10.31 7.55 3.59
C MET A 160 -10.76 9.01 3.59
N GLY A 161 -10.07 9.86 4.32
CA GLY A 161 -10.28 11.30 4.33
C GLY A 161 -9.50 12.02 3.22
N SER A 162 -9.60 13.34 3.20
CA SER A 162 -8.91 14.21 2.25
C SER A 162 -7.44 14.45 2.62
N GLY A 163 -6.66 14.94 1.64
CA GLY A 163 -5.29 15.43 1.87
C GLY A 163 -4.23 14.34 1.96
N ASN A 164 -4.56 13.09 1.65
CA ASN A 164 -3.57 12.02 1.50
C ASN A 164 -2.91 12.15 0.12
N THR A 165 -1.66 12.59 0.08
CA THR A 165 -0.90 12.86 -1.15
C THR A 165 0.31 11.93 -1.27
N VAL A 166 0.63 11.56 -2.50
CA VAL A 166 1.80 10.75 -2.84
C VAL A 166 2.64 11.49 -3.87
N THR A 167 3.91 11.71 -3.54
CA THR A 167 4.92 12.32 -4.41
C THR A 167 6.04 11.31 -4.63
N GLN A 168 6.35 11.01 -5.90
CA GLN A 168 7.49 10.19 -6.24
C GLN A 168 8.69 11.09 -6.58
N LEU A 169 9.79 10.95 -5.85
CA LEU A 169 11.04 11.64 -6.13
C LEU A 169 11.75 10.98 -7.30
N ALA A 170 12.18 11.79 -8.26
CA ALA A 170 12.84 11.33 -9.46
C ALA A 170 14.02 12.24 -9.85
N CYS A 171 14.81 11.72 -10.78
CA CYS A 171 15.85 12.46 -11.49
C CYS A 171 15.68 12.28 -12.98
N SER A 172 16.10 13.31 -13.71
CA SER A 172 16.20 13.32 -15.15
C SER A 172 17.66 13.59 -15.57
N LEU A 173 18.04 13.09 -16.73
CA LEU A 173 19.33 13.39 -17.34
C LEU A 173 19.25 14.75 -18.03
N ASN A 174 20.27 15.58 -17.84
CA ASN A 174 20.38 16.87 -18.53
C ASN A 174 20.67 16.69 -20.03
N ALA A 175 21.32 15.58 -20.40
CA ALA A 175 21.64 15.22 -21.77
C ALA A 175 21.35 13.73 -22.01
N SER A 176 20.66 13.43 -23.10
CA SER A 176 20.34 12.05 -23.51
C SER A 176 21.49 11.37 -24.29
N ASN A 177 22.46 12.14 -24.78
CA ASN A 177 23.64 11.65 -25.48
C ASN A 177 24.88 12.39 -24.98
N ILE A 178 25.87 11.65 -24.48
CA ILE A 178 27.15 12.17 -24.01
C ILE A 178 28.24 11.58 -24.90
N GLN A 179 28.85 12.42 -25.72
CA GLN A 179 29.96 12.04 -26.59
C GLN A 179 31.28 12.17 -25.83
N VAL A 180 32.02 11.05 -25.71
CA VAL A 180 33.32 11.00 -25.01
C VAL A 180 34.42 10.66 -26.03
N PRO A 181 34.98 11.65 -26.74
CA PRO A 181 36.03 11.39 -27.73
C PRO A 181 37.33 10.95 -27.03
N LEU A 182 37.71 9.69 -27.23
CA LEU A 182 38.93 9.11 -26.65
C LEU A 182 40.20 9.65 -27.36
N GLY A 183 40.08 9.98 -28.65
CA GLY A 183 41.19 10.43 -29.49
C GLY A 183 42.12 9.29 -29.92
N ASP A 184 43.14 9.64 -30.69
CA ASP A 184 44.04 8.65 -31.28
C ASP A 184 45.20 8.28 -30.35
N VAL A 185 45.55 6.99 -30.40
CA VAL A 185 46.69 6.38 -29.70
C VAL A 185 47.43 5.46 -30.66
N LEU A 186 48.76 5.49 -30.63
CA LEU A 186 49.56 4.54 -31.39
C LEU A 186 49.57 3.19 -30.66
N ALA A 187 49.49 2.08 -31.41
CA ALA A 187 49.54 0.74 -30.82
C ALA A 187 50.82 0.52 -29.99
N THR A 188 51.93 1.14 -30.39
CA THR A 188 53.22 1.10 -29.67
C THR A 188 53.20 1.80 -28.31
N GLU A 189 52.22 2.66 -28.04
CA GLU A 189 52.04 3.27 -26.72
C GLU A 189 51.50 2.27 -25.68
N PHE A 190 50.87 1.17 -26.11
CA PHE A 190 50.43 0.11 -25.21
C PHE A 190 51.61 -0.77 -24.79
N THR A 191 52.07 -0.60 -23.55
CA THR A 191 53.27 -1.26 -23.01
C THR A 191 53.00 -2.62 -22.35
N GLY A 192 51.77 -3.15 -22.44
CA GLY A 192 51.42 -4.47 -21.93
C GLY A 192 49.92 -4.69 -21.80
N VAL A 193 49.52 -5.96 -21.60
CA VAL A 193 48.13 -6.36 -21.36
C VAL A 193 47.60 -5.71 -20.07
N GLY A 194 46.37 -5.21 -20.10
CA GLY A 194 45.74 -4.53 -18.97
C GLY A 194 46.20 -3.08 -18.74
N LYS A 195 47.04 -2.51 -19.63
CA LYS A 195 47.41 -1.08 -19.57
C LYS A 195 46.38 -0.22 -20.30
N THR A 196 46.08 0.93 -19.71
CA THR A 196 45.18 1.95 -20.28
C THR A 196 45.97 3.21 -20.64
N LEU A 197 45.46 3.98 -21.61
CA LEU A 197 46.09 5.21 -22.10
C LEU A 197 45.09 6.37 -22.09
N LYS A 198 45.60 7.58 -21.81
CA LYS A 198 44.91 8.87 -21.99
C LYS A 198 43.44 8.88 -21.48
N PRO A 199 43.18 8.56 -20.19
CA PRO A 199 41.81 8.51 -19.67
C PRO A 199 41.07 9.84 -19.88
N LYS A 200 39.78 9.76 -20.22
CA LYS A 200 38.91 10.92 -20.44
C LYS A 200 37.87 11.01 -19.33
N VAL A 201 37.85 12.16 -18.65
CA VAL A 201 36.82 12.48 -17.66
C VAL A 201 35.62 13.08 -18.40
N PHE A 202 34.43 12.60 -18.06
CA PHE A 202 33.17 13.17 -18.52
C PHE A 202 32.17 13.22 -17.35
N ASN A 203 31.18 14.11 -17.45
CA ASN A 203 30.18 14.31 -16.42
C ASN A 203 28.81 13.87 -16.94
N VAL A 204 28.08 13.14 -16.11
CA VAL A 204 26.67 12.82 -16.32
C VAL A 204 25.84 13.81 -15.50
N GLY A 205 25.30 14.83 -16.15
CA GLY A 205 24.47 15.84 -15.49
C GLY A 205 23.09 15.30 -15.16
N LEU A 206 22.68 15.42 -13.89
CA LEU A 206 21.34 15.06 -13.41
C LEU A 206 20.61 16.28 -12.86
N ALA A 207 19.31 16.38 -13.16
CA ALA A 207 18.37 17.29 -12.52
C ALA A 207 17.40 16.47 -11.66
N CYS A 208 17.46 16.68 -10.36
CA CYS A 208 16.81 15.84 -9.36
C CYS A 208 15.90 16.64 -8.44
N ASP A 209 14.83 15.99 -7.98
CA ASP A 209 14.03 16.51 -6.87
C ASP A 209 14.88 16.60 -5.60
N ALA A 210 14.52 17.54 -4.72
CA ALA A 210 15.19 17.68 -3.43
C ALA A 210 15.10 16.36 -2.64
N ASN A 211 16.23 15.90 -2.10
CA ASN A 211 16.38 14.65 -1.35
C ASN A 211 16.17 13.36 -2.17
N ALA A 212 16.17 13.43 -3.51
CA ALA A 212 16.25 12.24 -4.34
C ALA A 212 17.58 11.50 -4.05
N LYS A 213 17.51 10.19 -3.82
CA LYS A 213 18.68 9.32 -3.67
C LYS A 213 19.04 8.73 -5.02
N ILE A 214 20.31 8.78 -5.38
CA ILE A 214 20.78 8.45 -6.73
C ILE A 214 21.53 7.14 -6.69
N ASN A 215 21.10 6.22 -7.55
CA ASN A 215 21.83 5.02 -7.90
C ASN A 215 22.13 5.07 -9.40
N VAL A 216 23.36 4.72 -9.78
CA VAL A 216 23.81 4.73 -11.18
C VAL A 216 24.32 3.34 -11.54
N SER A 217 23.86 2.83 -12.67
CA SER A 217 24.38 1.61 -13.29
C SER A 217 24.81 1.92 -14.72
N LEU A 218 26.02 1.50 -15.09
CA LEU A 218 26.51 1.59 -16.46
C LEU A 218 26.39 0.21 -17.12
N GLY A 219 25.84 0.17 -18.32
CA GLY A 219 25.72 -1.05 -19.13
C GLY A 219 26.20 -0.80 -20.55
N GLY A 220 26.81 -1.83 -21.16
CA GLY A 220 27.28 -1.82 -22.53
C GLY A 220 27.66 -3.22 -22.99
N THR A 221 28.00 -3.38 -24.27
CA THR A 221 28.45 -4.66 -24.82
C THR A 221 29.84 -4.98 -24.28
N GLN A 222 30.00 -6.12 -23.62
CA GLN A 222 31.30 -6.59 -23.14
C GLN A 222 32.19 -6.99 -24.30
N ASN A 223 33.50 -6.73 -24.20
CA ASN A 223 34.46 -7.20 -25.18
C ASN A 223 34.46 -8.75 -25.23
N SER A 224 34.18 -9.32 -26.41
CA SER A 224 34.10 -10.76 -26.64
C SER A 224 35.43 -11.50 -26.44
N GLU A 225 36.55 -10.78 -26.46
CA GLU A 225 37.89 -11.35 -26.28
C GLU A 225 38.31 -11.45 -24.80
N SER A 226 37.45 -11.02 -23.86
CA SER A 226 37.74 -11.05 -22.42
C SER A 226 36.53 -11.54 -21.62
N SER A 227 36.80 -12.32 -20.57
CA SER A 227 35.78 -12.67 -19.57
C SER A 227 35.54 -11.56 -18.54
N ASP A 228 36.34 -10.50 -18.55
CA ASP A 228 36.22 -9.36 -17.63
C ASP A 228 35.07 -8.42 -18.05
N SER A 229 34.04 -8.33 -17.22
CA SER A 229 32.84 -7.53 -17.47
C SER A 229 33.07 -6.01 -17.35
N SER A 230 34.27 -5.57 -16.95
CA SER A 230 34.64 -4.16 -16.92
C SER A 230 35.13 -3.62 -18.27
N ILE A 231 35.39 -4.49 -19.25
CA ILE A 231 35.93 -4.12 -20.56
C ILE A 231 34.79 -4.07 -21.58
N LEU A 232 34.46 -2.87 -22.05
CA LEU A 232 33.49 -2.67 -23.12
C LEU A 232 34.11 -2.96 -24.49
N GLN A 233 33.29 -3.47 -25.41
CA GLN A 233 33.66 -3.73 -26.80
C GLN A 233 33.88 -2.42 -27.55
N LEU A 234 34.88 -2.42 -28.43
CA LEU A 234 35.06 -1.35 -29.41
C LEU A 234 33.95 -1.44 -30.47
N THR A 235 33.26 -0.34 -30.71
CA THR A 235 32.19 -0.20 -31.71
C THR A 235 32.70 0.45 -32.98
#